data_AF-A0A7R9KQT5-F1
#
_entry.id   AF-A0A7R9KQT5-F1
#
_cell.length_a   1.000
_cell.length_b   1.000
_cell.length_c   1.000
_cell.angle_alpha   90.00
_cell.angle_beta   90.00
_cell.angle_gamma   90.00
#
_symmetry.space_group_name_H-M   'P 1'
#
loop_
_entity.id
_entity.type
_entity.pdbx_description
1 polymer ?
#
loop_
_entity_poly.entity_id
_entity_poly.type
_entity_poly.pdbx_seq_one_letter_code
_entity_poly.pdbx_strand_id
1 'polypeptide(L)'
;MAFWLNVYYIVVLSWAMYYLYHSLSYDVPWRGCSNPWNSPKCKSEYDLASTERECFIKYGPTTAFCKTNSSHFTSPVKEYWEKNVLQQTSGMGEIGGLRWPLALTLLIAWIACYFAIWKGVKWTGKIVYFTAVFPYVCLVILLFRGITLPGAWDGIMYYLTPKLDRLGDSQVWSDAATQIFFSYGLGLGAWIALGSYNKYNNNVHRDSLIISCINSGTSIFAGFVVFSIIGFMARQQNKSVEQVAVSGSGLAFLAYPSATLQLPISPLWAVLFFLMIIMLGLDSQFCTMEGFFTAVIDEFPRLLRPHKELFILFVCIISYLIGLIFVVDGGMYWFQLFDSYASSGFALLYLVFFEVVAISWSYGVNRYYANLEDMLGGTLCIWWKCCWFVFTPTLCFGVFIFSLVQYKPLKYMDYEYPWWGQMIGWFLALSSMLCIPVYAIYIYFNTPGDFSERMKVLLRPDMTQIEAEIRQRALKESGLTTVTPV
;
A
#
# COMPACT_ATOMS: atom_id res chain seq x y z
N MET A 1 -8.84 -0.97 10.88
CA MET A 1 -8.22 -1.01 9.54
C MET A 1 -6.71 -0.82 9.60
N ALA A 2 -6.21 0.36 10.03
CA ALA A 2 -4.77 0.64 10.08
C ALA A 2 -3.93 -0.44 10.79
N PHE A 3 -4.45 -1.02 11.89
CA PHE A 3 -3.80 -2.16 12.56
C PHE A 3 -3.54 -3.34 11.62
N TRP A 4 -4.57 -3.83 10.92
CA TRP A 4 -4.41 -4.94 9.98
C TRP A 4 -3.48 -4.60 8.83
N LEU A 5 -3.60 -3.38 8.29
CA LEU A 5 -2.73 -2.87 7.22
C LEU A 5 -1.25 -2.91 7.63
N ASN A 6 -0.93 -2.43 8.84
CA ASN A 6 0.44 -2.44 9.35
C ASN A 6 1.00 -3.88 9.45
N VAL A 7 0.17 -4.84 9.89
CA VAL A 7 0.59 -6.24 10.10
C VAL A 7 0.92 -6.96 8.78
N TYR A 8 0.10 -6.81 7.72
CA TYR A 8 0.36 -7.54 6.47
C TYR A 8 1.30 -6.78 5.53
N TYR A 9 1.21 -5.45 5.44
CA TYR A 9 2.01 -4.70 4.45
C TYR A 9 3.51 -4.79 4.72
N ILE A 10 3.92 -4.83 6.00
CA ILE A 10 5.33 -4.95 6.39
C ILE A 10 5.97 -6.27 5.89
N VAL A 11 5.17 -7.27 5.52
CA VAL A 11 5.65 -8.52 4.91
C VAL A 11 6.28 -8.26 3.54
N VAL A 12 5.80 -7.27 2.79
CA VAL A 12 6.42 -6.84 1.52
C VAL A 12 7.85 -6.33 1.75
N LEU A 13 8.07 -5.62 2.87
CA LEU A 13 9.40 -5.17 3.28
C LEU A 13 10.29 -6.35 3.66
N SER A 14 9.76 -7.37 4.34
CA SER A 14 10.49 -8.62 4.63
C SER A 14 10.96 -9.30 3.35
N TRP A 15 10.08 -9.46 2.35
CA TRP A 15 10.47 -10.02 1.06
C TRP A 15 11.54 -9.16 0.37
N ALA A 16 11.38 -7.85 0.34
CA ALA A 16 12.35 -6.94 -0.26
C ALA A 16 13.72 -7.00 0.45
N MET A 17 13.76 -7.09 1.78
CA MET A 17 15.00 -7.28 2.55
C MET A 17 15.66 -8.62 2.24
N TYR A 18 14.88 -9.70 2.10
CA TYR A 18 15.40 -11.00 1.70
C TYR A 18 16.05 -10.95 0.31
N TYR A 19 15.38 -10.35 -0.67
CA TYR A 19 15.92 -10.15 -2.00
C TYR A 19 17.16 -9.23 -2.01
N LEU A 20 17.17 -8.15 -1.21
CA LEU A 20 18.30 -7.25 -1.08
C LEU A 20 19.54 -8.00 -0.57
N TYR A 21 19.38 -8.80 0.50
CA TYR A 21 20.48 -9.59 1.06
C TYR A 21 21.09 -10.53 0.00
N HIS A 22 20.24 -11.24 -0.75
CA HIS A 22 20.70 -12.13 -1.81
C HIS A 22 21.29 -11.38 -3.04
N SER A 23 20.90 -10.13 -3.25
CA SER A 23 21.45 -9.27 -4.32
C SER A 23 22.88 -8.78 -4.04
N LEU A 24 23.38 -8.90 -2.79
CA LEU A 24 24.75 -8.53 -2.43
C LEU A 24 25.80 -9.61 -2.79
N SER A 25 25.35 -10.75 -3.31
CA SER A 25 26.22 -11.82 -3.79
C SER A 25 26.91 -11.43 -5.12
N TYR A 26 27.96 -12.16 -5.49
CA TYR A 26 28.66 -11.97 -6.77
C TYR A 26 27.70 -12.06 -7.98
N ASP A 27 26.72 -12.96 -7.87
CA ASP A 27 25.64 -13.11 -8.83
C ASP A 27 24.29 -13.30 -8.12
N VAL A 28 23.20 -12.98 -8.81
CA VAL A 28 21.85 -13.12 -8.27
C VAL A 28 21.38 -14.58 -8.35
N PRO A 29 20.77 -15.13 -7.29
CA PRO A 29 20.43 -16.56 -7.24
C PRO A 29 19.32 -16.98 -8.21
N TRP A 30 18.50 -16.03 -8.67
CA TRP A 30 17.41 -16.28 -9.64
C TRP A 30 17.87 -16.27 -11.11
N ARG A 31 19.18 -16.19 -11.40
CA ARG A 31 19.70 -16.18 -12.77
C ARG A 31 19.53 -17.53 -13.49
N GLY A 32 19.80 -18.62 -12.80
CA GLY A 32 19.90 -19.96 -13.40
C GLY A 32 19.02 -20.99 -12.71
N CYS A 33 19.01 -22.20 -13.29
CA CYS A 33 18.26 -23.35 -12.80
C CYS A 33 19.13 -24.37 -12.03
N SER A 34 20.39 -24.04 -11.75
CA SER A 34 21.36 -24.93 -11.09
C SER A 34 21.35 -24.81 -9.56
N ASN A 35 20.20 -24.52 -8.96
CA ASN A 35 20.07 -24.35 -7.51
C ASN A 35 19.32 -25.51 -6.85
N PRO A 36 19.49 -25.75 -5.53
CA PRO A 36 18.84 -26.86 -4.83
C PRO A 36 17.30 -26.84 -4.85
N TRP A 37 16.68 -25.67 -4.99
CA TRP A 37 15.22 -25.52 -5.05
C TRP A 37 14.65 -25.72 -6.46
N ASN A 38 15.50 -25.81 -7.49
CA ASN A 38 15.02 -25.88 -8.86
C ASN A 38 14.49 -27.27 -9.20
N SER A 39 13.39 -27.32 -9.95
CA SER A 39 12.88 -28.59 -10.47
C SER A 39 13.44 -28.91 -11.85
N PRO A 40 13.30 -30.17 -12.33
CA PRO A 40 13.66 -30.54 -13.70
C PRO A 40 12.90 -29.75 -14.78
N LYS A 41 11.81 -29.06 -14.42
CA LYS A 41 11.04 -28.20 -15.33
C LYS A 41 11.59 -26.77 -15.42
N CYS A 42 12.59 -26.42 -14.60
CA CYS A 42 13.22 -25.12 -14.66
C CYS A 42 14.02 -24.99 -15.95
N LYS A 43 13.73 -23.97 -16.75
CA LYS A 43 14.61 -23.54 -17.84
C LYS A 43 14.72 -22.02 -17.85
N SER A 44 15.94 -21.52 -17.99
CA SER A 44 16.13 -20.10 -18.29
C SER A 44 15.71 -19.79 -19.73
N GLU A 45 15.44 -18.53 -20.01
CA GLU A 45 15.11 -18.08 -21.37
C GLU A 45 16.27 -18.32 -22.35
N TYR A 46 17.51 -18.25 -21.84
CA TYR A 46 18.72 -18.60 -22.57
C TYR A 46 18.78 -20.11 -22.89
N ASP A 47 18.41 -20.97 -21.93
CA ASP A 47 18.40 -22.43 -22.13
C ASP A 47 17.30 -22.86 -23.11
N LEU A 48 16.16 -22.17 -23.11
CA LEU A 48 15.10 -22.40 -24.09
C LEU A 48 15.60 -22.03 -25.49
N ALA A 49 16.14 -20.82 -25.65
CA ALA A 49 16.66 -20.36 -26.94
C ALA A 49 17.82 -21.22 -27.46
N SER A 50 18.70 -21.72 -26.58
CA SER A 50 19.78 -22.63 -26.96
C SER A 50 19.26 -24.00 -27.38
N THR A 51 18.31 -24.58 -26.62
CA THR A 51 17.67 -25.87 -26.97
C THR A 51 16.99 -25.78 -28.34
N GLU A 52 16.24 -24.70 -28.58
CA GLU A 52 15.59 -24.47 -29.87
C GLU A 52 16.63 -24.34 -30.98
N ARG A 53 17.69 -23.54 -30.77
CA ARG A 53 18.76 -23.32 -31.75
C ARG A 53 19.49 -24.61 -32.10
N GLU A 54 19.84 -25.44 -31.12
CA GLU A 54 20.47 -26.76 -31.34
C GLU A 54 19.55 -27.70 -32.11
N CYS A 55 18.25 -27.70 -31.80
CA CYS A 55 17.26 -28.47 -32.55
C CYS A 55 17.15 -27.99 -34.01
N PHE A 56 17.08 -26.68 -34.24
CA PHE A 56 17.02 -26.10 -35.58
C PHE A 56 18.29 -26.39 -36.40
N ILE A 57 19.46 -26.43 -35.77
CA ILE A 57 20.71 -26.84 -36.42
C ILE A 57 20.65 -28.31 -36.85
N LYS A 58 20.02 -29.18 -36.05
CA LYS A 58 19.97 -30.63 -36.30
C LYS A 58 18.88 -31.06 -37.29
N TYR A 59 17.72 -30.39 -37.30
CA TYR A 59 16.53 -30.81 -38.05
C TYR A 59 16.04 -29.81 -39.10
N GLY A 60 16.66 -28.62 -39.18
CA GLY A 60 16.33 -27.57 -40.14
C GLY A 60 15.34 -26.52 -39.59
N PRO A 61 15.32 -25.29 -40.15
CA PRO A 61 14.62 -24.13 -39.59
C PRO A 61 13.07 -24.16 -39.69
N THR A 62 12.49 -25.15 -40.36
CA THR A 62 11.05 -25.21 -40.67
C THR A 62 10.25 -26.22 -39.84
N THR A 63 10.88 -26.96 -38.93
CA THR A 63 10.18 -27.96 -38.11
C THR A 63 9.53 -27.32 -36.88
N ALA A 64 8.19 -27.30 -36.84
CA ALA A 64 7.41 -26.89 -35.66
C ALA A 64 7.75 -27.69 -34.39
N PHE A 65 8.30 -28.90 -34.53
CA PHE A 65 8.79 -29.74 -33.44
C PHE A 65 9.92 -29.10 -32.61
N CYS A 66 10.74 -28.23 -33.21
CA CYS A 66 11.84 -27.58 -32.49
C CYS A 66 11.41 -26.38 -31.65
N LYS A 67 10.17 -25.89 -31.81
CA LYS A 67 9.61 -24.89 -30.90
C LYS A 67 9.26 -25.57 -29.58
N THR A 68 9.92 -25.15 -28.52
CA THR A 68 9.71 -25.72 -27.20
C THR A 68 8.37 -25.19 -26.69
N ASN A 69 7.46 -26.07 -26.28
CA ASN A 69 6.20 -25.62 -25.70
C ASN A 69 6.48 -24.98 -24.33
N SER A 70 6.48 -23.65 -24.29
CA SER A 70 6.84 -22.84 -23.13
C SER A 70 5.92 -23.04 -21.93
N SER A 71 4.71 -23.61 -22.13
CA SER A 71 3.77 -23.92 -21.04
C SER A 71 4.25 -25.05 -20.11
N HIS A 72 5.22 -25.87 -20.54
CA HIS A 72 5.75 -26.96 -19.72
C HIS A 72 6.94 -26.56 -18.84
N PHE A 73 7.49 -25.37 -19.04
CA PHE A 73 8.70 -24.90 -18.37
C PHE A 73 8.41 -23.70 -17.46
N THR A 74 9.13 -23.64 -16.35
CA THR A 74 9.05 -22.56 -15.37
C THR A 74 10.35 -21.76 -15.37
N SER A 75 10.24 -20.42 -15.31
CA SER A 75 11.41 -19.55 -15.27
C SER A 75 12.14 -19.68 -13.93
N PRO A 76 13.48 -19.52 -13.90
CA PRO A 76 14.26 -19.59 -12.67
C PRO A 76 13.83 -18.54 -11.63
N VAL A 77 13.36 -17.37 -12.09
CA VAL A 77 12.81 -16.32 -11.24
C VAL A 77 11.51 -16.75 -10.56
N LYS A 78 10.60 -17.38 -11.30
CA LYS A 78 9.36 -17.92 -10.75
C LYS A 78 9.64 -19.01 -9.72
N GLU A 79 10.54 -19.93 -10.04
CA GLU A 79 10.93 -20.96 -9.07
C GLU A 79 11.67 -20.40 -7.86
N TYR A 80 12.49 -19.36 -8.02
CA TYR A 80 13.11 -18.69 -6.88
C TYR A 80 12.06 -18.09 -5.94
N TRP A 81 11.05 -17.41 -6.47
CA TRP A 81 9.95 -16.87 -5.67
C TRP A 81 9.12 -17.95 -5.00
N GLU A 82 8.59 -18.91 -5.77
CA GLU A 82 7.64 -19.91 -5.27
C GLU A 82 8.32 -20.98 -4.41
N LYS A 83 9.52 -21.45 -4.79
CA LYS A 83 10.17 -22.62 -4.16
C LYS A 83 11.32 -22.27 -3.21
N ASN A 84 11.94 -21.09 -3.32
CA ASN A 84 12.99 -20.67 -2.39
C ASN A 84 12.52 -19.60 -1.41
N VAL A 85 12.00 -18.48 -1.90
CA VAL A 85 11.56 -17.38 -1.03
C VAL A 85 10.37 -17.83 -0.19
N LEU A 86 9.27 -18.19 -0.84
CA LEU A 86 8.01 -18.55 -0.18
C LEU A 86 7.95 -20.01 0.28
N GLN A 87 8.52 -20.96 -0.48
CA GLN A 87 8.25 -22.40 -0.35
C GLN A 87 6.74 -22.71 -0.33
N GLN A 88 6.05 -22.13 -1.30
CA GLN A 88 4.60 -22.04 -1.32
C GLN A 88 3.90 -23.41 -1.30
N THR A 89 2.90 -23.57 -0.42
CA THR A 89 2.03 -24.76 -0.39
C THR A 89 0.97 -24.75 -1.49
N SER A 90 0.24 -25.86 -1.61
CA SER A 90 -0.81 -26.00 -2.64
C SER A 90 -2.05 -25.13 -2.38
N GLY A 91 -2.26 -24.68 -1.14
CA GLY A 91 -3.41 -23.85 -0.78
C GLY A 91 -3.41 -23.36 0.66
N MET A 92 -4.37 -22.49 0.98
CA MET A 92 -4.49 -21.84 2.29
C MET A 92 -4.69 -22.81 3.47
N GLY A 93 -5.32 -23.97 3.24
CA GLY A 93 -5.53 -24.99 4.28
C GLY A 93 -4.25 -25.70 4.70
N GLU A 94 -3.22 -25.67 3.86
CA GLU A 94 -1.90 -26.23 4.13
C GLU A 94 -0.97 -25.11 4.59
N ILE A 95 -0.92 -24.88 5.91
CA ILE A 95 -0.11 -23.81 6.50
C ILE A 95 1.39 -24.04 6.24
N GLY A 96 1.83 -25.31 6.31
CA GLY A 96 3.24 -25.70 6.19
C GLY A 96 4.10 -25.23 7.37
N GLY A 97 5.40 -25.08 7.14
CA GLY A 97 6.40 -24.66 8.12
C GLY A 97 6.64 -23.16 8.15
N LEU A 98 7.32 -22.67 9.19
CA LEU A 98 7.77 -21.28 9.27
C LEU A 98 9.03 -21.06 8.44
N ARG A 99 9.02 -20.07 7.55
CA ARG A 99 10.20 -19.64 6.79
C ARG A 99 11.08 -18.77 7.69
N TRP A 100 11.98 -19.39 8.44
CA TRP A 100 12.90 -18.68 9.34
C TRP A 100 13.64 -17.48 8.74
N PRO A 101 14.14 -17.52 7.48
CA PRO A 101 14.76 -16.34 6.87
C PRO A 101 13.79 -15.17 6.69
N LEU A 102 12.53 -15.45 6.35
CA LEU A 102 11.49 -14.43 6.24
C LEU A 102 11.05 -13.94 7.63
N ALA A 103 10.93 -14.82 8.62
CA ALA A 103 10.66 -14.43 10.00
C ALA A 103 11.75 -13.48 10.54
N LEU A 104 13.03 -13.74 10.23
CA LEU A 104 14.13 -12.85 10.62
C LEU A 104 14.08 -11.49 9.92
N THR A 105 13.85 -11.46 8.61
CA THR A 105 13.73 -10.18 7.87
C THR A 105 12.49 -9.39 8.29
N LEU A 106 11.39 -10.07 8.62
CA LEU A 106 10.19 -9.46 9.21
C LEU A 106 10.51 -8.86 10.59
N LEU A 107 11.27 -9.56 11.44
CA LEU A 107 11.71 -9.03 12.72
C LEU A 107 12.57 -7.77 12.54
N ILE A 108 13.51 -7.79 11.60
CA ILE A 108 14.36 -6.63 11.27
C ILE A 108 13.49 -5.45 10.80
N ALA A 109 12.49 -5.69 9.95
CA ALA A 109 11.57 -4.65 9.49
C ALA A 109 10.78 -4.02 10.64
N TRP A 110 10.26 -4.83 11.58
CA TRP A 110 9.58 -4.32 12.77
C TRP A 110 10.50 -3.53 13.71
N ILE A 111 11.74 -3.98 13.88
CA ILE A 111 12.76 -3.26 14.66
C ILE A 111 13.07 -1.91 14.01
N ALA A 112 13.23 -1.87 12.69
CA ALA A 112 13.44 -0.62 11.95
C ALA A 112 12.27 0.35 12.12
N CYS A 113 11.03 -0.15 12.00
CA CYS A 113 9.83 0.66 12.20
C CYS A 113 9.72 1.19 13.64
N TYR A 114 9.96 0.34 14.64
CA TYR A 114 9.96 0.75 16.05
C TYR A 114 10.92 1.92 16.31
N PHE A 115 12.19 1.77 15.92
CA PHE A 115 13.18 2.83 16.11
C PHE A 115 12.90 4.06 15.26
N ALA A 116 12.12 3.96 14.18
CA ALA A 116 11.72 5.12 13.39
C ALA A 116 10.64 5.98 14.06
N ILE A 117 9.76 5.39 14.87
CA ILE A 117 8.60 6.09 15.46
C ILE A 117 8.67 6.29 16.99
N TRP A 118 9.51 5.54 17.71
CA TRP A 118 9.53 5.53 19.17
C TRP A 118 9.68 6.91 19.84
N LYS A 119 10.45 7.83 19.23
CA LYS A 119 10.65 9.22 19.68
C LYS A 119 9.67 10.22 19.07
N GLY A 120 8.67 9.73 18.33
CA GLY A 120 7.60 10.50 17.68
C GLY A 120 8.04 11.29 16.45
N VAL A 121 7.10 12.09 15.91
CA VAL A 121 7.21 12.78 14.62
C VAL A 121 8.46 13.64 14.41
N LYS A 122 9.06 14.21 15.47
CA LYS A 122 10.30 14.99 15.30
C LYS A 122 11.48 14.12 14.89
N TRP A 123 11.52 12.88 15.37
CA TRP A 123 12.55 11.91 15.02
C TRP A 123 12.23 11.27 13.68
N THR A 124 10.99 10.81 13.49
CA THR A 124 10.51 10.26 12.23
C THR A 124 10.75 11.24 11.08
N GLY A 125 10.44 12.52 11.27
CA GLY A 125 10.67 13.58 10.29
C GLY A 125 12.14 13.76 9.91
N LYS A 126 13.11 13.41 10.76
CA LYS A 126 14.54 13.42 10.40
C LYS A 126 14.91 12.24 9.50
N ILE A 127 14.36 11.06 9.78
CA ILE A 127 14.61 9.84 9.00
C ILE A 127 14.04 10.02 7.59
N VAL A 128 12.83 10.59 7.49
CA VAL A 128 12.09 10.78 6.24
C VAL A 128 12.85 11.64 5.22
N TYR A 129 13.76 12.53 5.63
CA TYR A 129 14.61 13.26 4.68
C TYR A 129 15.47 12.35 3.80
N PHE A 130 15.95 11.23 4.35
CA PHE A 130 16.70 10.26 3.57
C PHE A 130 15.77 9.29 2.86
N THR A 131 14.84 8.68 3.61
CA THR A 131 14.01 7.59 3.11
C THR A 131 13.03 8.04 2.02
N ALA A 132 12.54 9.28 2.05
CA ALA A 132 11.65 9.79 1.01
C ALA A 132 12.37 10.30 -0.24
N VAL A 133 13.61 10.80 -0.11
CA VAL A 133 14.37 11.36 -1.24
C VAL A 133 15.09 10.26 -2.03
N PHE A 134 15.60 9.24 -1.34
CA PHE A 134 16.37 8.16 -1.97
C PHE A 134 15.60 7.43 -3.10
N PRO A 135 14.31 7.09 -2.96
CA PRO A 135 13.54 6.51 -4.06
C PRO A 135 13.52 7.36 -5.33
N TYR A 136 13.47 8.69 -5.23
CA TYR A 136 13.54 9.55 -6.43
C TYR A 136 14.89 9.46 -7.13
N VAL A 137 15.99 9.37 -6.36
CA VAL A 137 17.33 9.14 -6.93
C VAL A 137 17.36 7.81 -7.69
N CYS A 138 16.83 6.74 -7.09
CA CYS A 138 16.72 5.43 -7.74
C CYS A 138 15.85 5.46 -9.00
N LEU A 139 14.66 6.07 -8.92
CA LEU A 139 13.75 6.17 -10.07
C LEU A 139 14.39 6.93 -11.23
N VAL A 140 15.13 8.01 -10.97
CA VAL A 140 15.85 8.75 -12.01
C VAL A 140 16.94 7.88 -12.66
N ILE A 141 17.75 7.18 -11.86
CA ILE A 141 18.79 6.26 -12.38
C ILE A 141 18.15 5.15 -13.22
N LEU A 142 17.08 4.54 -12.72
CA LEU A 142 16.35 3.47 -13.41
C LEU A 142 15.64 3.98 -14.67
N LEU A 143 15.16 5.22 -14.70
CA LEU A 143 14.59 5.83 -15.90
C LEU A 143 15.65 5.95 -16.99
N PHE A 144 16.78 6.61 -16.70
CA PHE A 144 17.86 6.77 -17.67
C PHE A 144 18.35 5.43 -18.18
N ARG A 145 18.48 4.44 -17.29
CA ARG A 145 18.82 3.09 -17.74
C ARG A 145 17.71 2.51 -18.61
N GLY A 146 16.47 2.55 -18.16
CA GLY A 146 15.31 1.98 -18.83
C GLY A 146 15.12 2.49 -20.25
N ILE A 147 15.15 3.81 -20.46
CA ILE A 147 14.94 4.41 -21.79
C ILE A 147 16.10 4.13 -22.77
N THR A 148 17.30 3.80 -22.28
CA THR A 148 18.44 3.42 -23.14
C THR A 148 18.39 1.97 -23.62
N LEU A 149 17.45 1.17 -23.11
CA LEU A 149 17.32 -0.23 -23.47
C LEU A 149 16.56 -0.42 -24.79
N PRO A 150 16.93 -1.44 -25.60
CA PRO A 150 16.21 -1.72 -26.84
C PRO A 150 14.78 -2.18 -26.55
N GLY A 151 13.77 -1.59 -27.18
CA GLY A 151 12.36 -1.94 -26.94
C GLY A 151 11.70 -1.20 -25.78
N ALA A 152 12.41 -0.30 -25.09
CA ALA A 152 11.82 0.54 -24.06
C ALA A 152 10.62 1.37 -24.59
N TRP A 153 10.70 1.81 -25.84
CA TRP A 153 9.62 2.55 -26.49
C TRP A 153 8.34 1.74 -26.66
N ASP A 154 8.43 0.42 -26.87
CA ASP A 154 7.25 -0.45 -27.01
C ASP A 154 6.44 -0.49 -25.71
N GLY A 155 7.14 -0.51 -24.56
CA GLY A 155 6.53 -0.44 -23.24
C GLY A 155 5.95 0.94 -22.92
N ILE A 156 6.67 2.02 -23.23
CA ILE A 156 6.18 3.40 -23.04
C ILE A 156 4.95 3.67 -23.93
N MET A 157 4.96 3.18 -25.16
CA MET A 157 3.83 3.28 -26.07
C MET A 157 2.63 2.52 -25.50
N TYR A 158 2.84 1.30 -25.00
CA TYR A 158 1.77 0.53 -24.34
C TYR A 158 1.18 1.27 -23.13
N TYR A 159 2.01 1.93 -22.32
CA TYR A 159 1.57 2.70 -21.16
C TYR A 159 0.72 3.93 -21.54
N LEU A 160 1.10 4.66 -22.60
CA LEU A 160 0.47 5.93 -22.96
C LEU A 160 -0.64 5.81 -23.99
N THR A 161 -0.73 4.71 -24.73
CA THR A 161 -1.72 4.56 -25.82
C THR A 161 -3.13 4.55 -25.23
N PRO A 162 -3.97 5.58 -25.50
CA PRO A 162 -5.30 5.66 -24.91
C PRO A 162 -6.25 4.65 -25.55
N LYS A 163 -6.96 3.90 -24.72
CA LYS A 163 -8.06 3.01 -25.13
C LYS A 163 -9.39 3.62 -24.69
N LEU A 164 -9.95 4.51 -25.50
CA LEU A 164 -11.13 5.30 -25.13
C LEU A 164 -12.39 4.46 -24.95
N ASP A 165 -12.45 3.28 -25.60
CA ASP A 165 -13.50 2.27 -25.41
C ASP A 165 -13.61 1.82 -23.94
N ARG A 166 -12.48 1.79 -23.21
CA ARG A 166 -12.45 1.41 -21.80
C ARG A 166 -13.09 2.43 -20.87
N LEU A 167 -13.28 3.68 -21.29
CA LEU A 167 -13.96 4.68 -20.45
C LEU A 167 -15.46 4.39 -20.26
N GLY A 168 -16.05 3.56 -21.13
CA GLY A 168 -17.41 3.05 -20.98
C GLY A 168 -17.54 1.90 -19.97
N ASP A 169 -16.42 1.31 -19.53
CA ASP A 169 -16.39 0.26 -18.52
C ASP A 169 -16.44 0.87 -17.12
N SER A 170 -17.48 0.52 -16.35
CA SER A 170 -17.64 1.02 -14.98
C SER A 170 -16.52 0.58 -14.05
N GLN A 171 -15.88 -0.56 -14.33
CA GLN A 171 -14.77 -1.07 -13.52
C GLN A 171 -13.59 -0.09 -13.52
N VAL A 172 -13.32 0.56 -14.66
CA VAL A 172 -12.21 1.52 -14.81
C VAL A 172 -12.34 2.70 -13.85
N TRP A 173 -13.57 3.19 -13.64
CA TRP A 173 -13.84 4.27 -12.71
C TRP A 173 -13.77 3.82 -11.24
N SER A 174 -14.22 2.59 -10.96
CA SER A 174 -14.09 1.98 -9.64
C SER A 174 -12.63 1.78 -9.25
N ASP A 175 -11.80 1.30 -10.19
CA ASP A 175 -10.37 1.11 -10.01
C ASP A 175 -9.66 2.46 -9.84
N ALA A 176 -9.99 3.47 -10.65
CA ALA A 176 -9.42 4.81 -10.55
C ALA A 176 -9.73 5.48 -9.20
N ALA A 177 -10.98 5.36 -8.72
CA ALA A 177 -11.36 5.86 -7.41
C ALA A 177 -10.60 5.10 -6.30
N THR A 178 -10.66 3.78 -6.29
CA THR A 178 -9.98 2.97 -5.26
C THR A 178 -8.48 3.24 -5.22
N GLN A 179 -7.84 3.35 -6.39
CA GLN A 179 -6.42 3.70 -6.53
C GLN A 179 -6.10 5.04 -5.87
N ILE A 180 -6.90 6.09 -6.10
CA ILE A 180 -6.60 7.41 -5.54
C ILE A 180 -6.77 7.44 -4.02
N PHE A 181 -7.81 6.78 -3.48
CA PHE A 181 -8.01 6.70 -2.03
C PHE A 181 -6.88 5.95 -1.31
N PHE A 182 -6.44 4.81 -1.86
CA PHE A 182 -5.32 4.07 -1.29
C PHE A 182 -3.98 4.74 -1.51
N SER A 183 -3.75 5.34 -2.68
CA SER A 183 -2.48 6.01 -2.97
C SER A 183 -2.23 7.16 -2.01
N TYR A 184 -3.28 7.86 -1.56
CA TYR A 184 -3.16 8.87 -0.51
C TYR A 184 -3.28 8.31 0.91
N GLY A 185 -3.70 7.06 1.12
CA GLY A 185 -3.94 6.51 2.47
C GLY A 185 -5.03 7.26 3.25
N LEU A 186 -6.07 7.74 2.57
CA LEU A 186 -7.19 8.46 3.19
C LEU A 186 -8.01 7.53 4.09
N GLY A 187 -8.56 8.02 5.21
CA GLY A 187 -9.38 7.20 6.12
C GLY A 187 -8.59 6.27 7.06
N LEU A 188 -7.24 6.32 7.03
CA LEU A 188 -6.37 5.55 7.93
C LEU A 188 -5.98 6.32 9.21
N GLY A 189 -6.42 7.58 9.35
CA GLY A 189 -6.08 8.46 10.48
C GLY A 189 -4.68 9.07 10.42
N ALA A 190 -3.83 8.66 9.47
CA ALA A 190 -2.46 9.13 9.35
C ALA A 190 -2.37 10.65 9.07
N TRP A 191 -3.17 11.17 8.13
CA TRP A 191 -3.21 12.61 7.85
C TRP A 191 -3.77 13.45 9.00
N ILE A 192 -4.75 12.92 9.73
CA ILE A 192 -5.29 13.58 10.92
C ILE A 192 -4.19 13.68 11.99
N ALA A 193 -3.46 12.59 12.22
CA ALA A 193 -2.34 12.56 13.17
C ALA A 193 -1.20 13.50 12.73
N LEU A 194 -0.74 13.45 11.48
CA LEU A 194 0.31 14.33 10.99
C LEU A 194 -0.11 15.81 11.02
N GLY A 195 -1.35 16.10 10.63
CA GLY A 195 -1.92 17.44 10.69
C GLY A 195 -2.06 17.97 12.12
N SER A 196 -2.27 17.10 13.11
CA SER A 196 -2.35 17.49 14.51
C SER A 196 -1.04 18.02 15.09
N TYR A 197 0.10 17.74 14.44
CA TYR A 197 1.41 18.29 14.81
C TYR A 197 1.77 19.60 14.10
N ASN A 198 0.97 20.04 13.13
CA ASN A 198 1.18 21.32 12.47
C ASN A 198 0.82 22.49 13.40
N LYS A 199 1.42 23.65 13.09
CA LYS A 199 0.99 24.93 13.63
C LYS A 199 -0.43 25.24 13.14
N TYR A 200 -1.21 25.91 13.96
CA TYR A 200 -2.58 26.34 13.69
C TYR A 200 -2.69 27.15 12.39
N ASN A 201 -1.81 28.14 12.22
CA ASN A 201 -1.78 29.01 11.03
C ASN A 201 -0.92 28.44 9.87
N ASN A 202 -0.65 27.14 9.85
CA ASN A 202 0.06 26.53 8.73
C ASN A 202 -0.82 26.53 7.48
N ASN A 203 -0.25 26.84 6.32
CA ASN A 203 -1.00 26.85 5.06
C ASN A 203 -1.23 25.42 4.53
N VAL A 204 -2.15 24.71 5.19
CA VAL A 204 -2.50 23.32 4.87
C VAL A 204 -3.12 23.18 3.48
N HIS A 205 -3.75 24.24 2.95
CA HIS A 205 -4.30 24.23 1.60
C HIS A 205 -3.20 24.08 0.54
N ARG A 206 -2.15 24.91 0.64
CA ARG A 206 -0.97 24.79 -0.23
C ARG A 206 -0.29 23.44 -0.09
N ASP A 207 -0.10 22.98 1.14
CA ASP A 207 0.57 21.70 1.41
C ASP A 207 -0.21 20.53 0.81
N SER A 208 -1.53 20.52 0.97
CA SER A 208 -2.41 19.47 0.42
C SER A 208 -2.37 19.43 -1.12
N LEU A 209 -2.31 20.59 -1.79
CA LEU A 209 -2.17 20.65 -3.25
C LEU A 209 -0.80 20.14 -3.72
N ILE A 210 0.28 20.53 -3.05
CA ILE A 210 1.63 20.08 -3.38
C ILE A 210 1.76 18.57 -3.20
N ILE A 211 1.30 18.03 -2.07
CA ILE A 211 1.29 16.59 -1.79
C ILE A 211 0.48 15.85 -2.85
N SER A 212 -0.68 16.40 -3.24
CA SER A 212 -1.53 15.80 -4.26
C SER A 212 -0.83 15.70 -5.61
N CYS A 213 -0.20 16.79 -6.05
CA CYS A 213 0.55 16.84 -7.31
C CYS A 213 1.79 15.94 -7.29
N ILE A 214 2.54 15.93 -6.18
CA ILE A 214 3.74 15.09 -6.05
C ILE A 214 3.35 13.62 -6.10
N ASN A 215 2.36 13.17 -5.32
CA ASN A 215 1.94 11.77 -5.30
C ASN A 215 1.53 11.25 -6.69
N SER A 216 0.65 11.99 -7.37
CA SER A 216 0.18 11.61 -8.71
C SER A 216 1.30 11.73 -9.75
N GLY A 217 2.12 12.79 -9.68
CA GLY A 217 3.27 12.99 -10.55
C GLY A 217 4.31 11.88 -10.43
N THR A 218 4.61 11.46 -9.19
CA THR A 218 5.52 10.34 -8.91
C THR A 218 4.97 9.02 -9.42
N SER A 219 3.65 8.78 -9.31
CA SER A 219 3.01 7.59 -9.88
C SER A 219 3.14 7.55 -11.41
N ILE A 220 2.91 8.68 -12.09
CA ILE A 220 3.09 8.79 -13.54
C ILE A 220 4.57 8.56 -13.92
N PHE A 221 5.50 9.18 -13.19
CA PHE A 221 6.94 9.05 -13.40
C PHE A 221 7.43 7.61 -13.19
N ALA A 222 7.00 6.94 -12.13
CA ALA A 222 7.28 5.53 -11.87
C ALA A 222 6.70 4.63 -12.97
N GLY A 223 5.55 4.98 -13.55
CA GLY A 223 5.00 4.34 -14.73
C GLY A 223 5.97 4.31 -15.90
N PHE A 224 6.61 5.44 -16.23
CA PHE A 224 7.66 5.48 -17.27
C PHE A 224 8.85 4.56 -16.93
N VAL A 225 9.31 4.57 -15.68
CA VAL A 225 10.41 3.70 -15.23
C VAL A 225 10.05 2.23 -15.43
N VAL A 226 8.92 1.80 -14.89
CA VAL A 226 8.46 0.41 -14.96
C VAL A 226 8.24 -0.03 -16.41
N PHE A 227 7.46 0.72 -17.19
CA PHE A 227 7.12 0.32 -18.54
C PHE A 227 8.29 0.39 -19.52
N SER A 228 9.29 1.26 -19.31
CA SER A 228 10.51 1.23 -20.11
C SER A 228 11.29 -0.08 -19.95
N ILE A 229 11.37 -0.61 -18.72
CA ILE A 229 12.05 -1.87 -18.42
C ILE A 229 11.21 -3.07 -18.89
N ILE A 230 9.88 -3.02 -18.71
CA ILE A 230 8.98 -4.07 -19.20
C ILE A 230 9.01 -4.15 -20.73
N GLY A 231 9.06 -3.02 -21.45
CA GLY A 231 9.18 -3.00 -22.91
C GLY A 231 10.44 -3.71 -23.42
N PHE A 232 11.58 -3.43 -22.77
CA PHE A 232 12.83 -4.16 -23.03
C PHE A 232 12.70 -5.67 -22.79
N MET A 233 12.12 -6.06 -21.64
CA MET A 233 11.88 -7.46 -21.31
C MET A 233 10.95 -8.14 -22.35
N ALA A 234 9.86 -7.49 -22.74
CA ALA A 234 8.93 -7.99 -23.76
C ALA A 234 9.67 -8.26 -25.09
N ARG A 235 10.49 -7.31 -25.54
CA ARG A 235 11.29 -7.44 -26.75
C ARG A 235 12.30 -8.58 -26.66
N GLN A 236 12.95 -8.76 -25.52
CA GLN A 236 13.96 -9.81 -25.36
C GLN A 236 13.36 -11.20 -25.23
N GLN A 237 12.18 -11.31 -24.62
CA GLN A 237 11.43 -12.55 -24.50
C GLN A 237 10.59 -12.89 -25.74
N ASN A 238 10.56 -11.98 -26.72
CA ASN A 238 9.70 -12.08 -27.89
C ASN A 238 8.21 -12.30 -27.51
N LYS A 239 7.76 -11.57 -26.49
CA LYS A 239 6.39 -11.58 -25.95
C LYS A 239 5.75 -10.20 -26.06
N SER A 240 4.43 -10.12 -25.96
CA SER A 240 3.76 -8.82 -25.85
C SER A 240 3.98 -8.20 -24.46
N VAL A 241 3.94 -6.87 -24.37
CA VAL A 241 4.04 -6.13 -23.10
C VAL A 241 2.97 -6.59 -22.10
N GLU A 242 1.76 -6.89 -22.58
CA GLU A 242 0.65 -7.40 -21.76
C GLU A 242 0.97 -8.73 -21.06
N GLN A 243 1.68 -9.64 -21.72
CA GLN A 243 2.03 -10.96 -21.16
C GLN A 243 3.09 -10.89 -20.06
N VAL A 244 3.89 -9.83 -20.05
CA VAL A 244 5.01 -9.66 -19.10
C VAL A 244 4.70 -8.63 -18.00
N ALA A 245 3.69 -7.78 -18.21
CA ALA A 245 3.18 -6.84 -17.22
C ALA A 245 2.26 -7.55 -16.22
N VAL A 246 2.86 -8.21 -15.22
CA VAL A 246 2.14 -8.83 -14.10
C VAL A 246 1.77 -7.74 -13.07
N SER A 247 0.63 -7.86 -12.40
CA SER A 247 0.19 -6.92 -11.34
C SER A 247 0.58 -7.37 -9.92
N GLY A 248 0.46 -6.47 -8.95
CA GLY A 248 0.66 -6.76 -7.53
C GLY A 248 2.12 -7.10 -7.18
N SER A 249 2.31 -7.96 -6.17
CA SER A 249 3.64 -8.41 -5.73
C SER A 249 4.42 -9.14 -6.84
N GLY A 250 3.72 -9.76 -7.80
CA GLY A 250 4.34 -10.39 -8.97
C GLY A 250 5.14 -9.42 -9.84
N LEU A 251 4.73 -8.15 -9.92
CA LEU A 251 5.49 -7.13 -10.66
C LEU A 251 6.89 -6.93 -10.06
N ALA A 252 6.95 -6.76 -8.75
CA ALA A 252 8.18 -6.43 -8.03
C ALA A 252 9.08 -7.65 -7.80
N PHE A 253 8.51 -8.84 -7.57
CA PHE A 253 9.28 -10.03 -7.17
C PHE A 253 9.40 -11.09 -8.27
N LEU A 254 8.72 -10.92 -9.42
CA LEU A 254 8.89 -11.78 -10.60
C LEU A 254 9.34 -11.00 -11.83
N ALA A 255 8.56 -10.01 -12.26
CA ALA A 255 8.83 -9.31 -13.52
C ALA A 255 10.12 -8.47 -13.44
N TYR A 256 10.30 -7.69 -12.37
CA TYR A 256 11.51 -6.86 -12.23
C TYR A 256 12.80 -7.67 -12.06
N PRO A 257 12.87 -8.72 -11.21
CA PRO A 257 14.05 -9.58 -11.13
C PRO A 257 14.35 -10.28 -12.45
N SER A 258 13.33 -10.63 -13.24
CA SER A 258 13.52 -11.14 -14.62
C SER A 258 14.17 -10.10 -15.52
N ALA A 259 13.79 -8.83 -15.41
CA ALA A 259 14.37 -7.76 -16.19
C ALA A 259 15.81 -7.43 -15.78
N THR A 260 16.17 -7.52 -14.49
CA THR A 260 17.55 -7.24 -14.04
C THR A 260 18.56 -8.26 -14.53
N LEU A 261 18.15 -9.51 -14.79
CA LEU A 261 19.00 -10.53 -15.41
C LEU A 261 19.51 -10.12 -16.80
N GLN A 262 18.75 -9.27 -17.47
CA GLN A 262 19.05 -8.80 -18.80
C GLN A 262 19.92 -7.54 -18.83
N LEU A 263 20.16 -6.94 -17.67
CA LEU A 263 21.03 -5.78 -17.51
C LEU A 263 22.46 -6.23 -17.17
N PRO A 264 23.49 -5.51 -17.66
CA PRO A 264 24.86 -5.76 -17.25
C PRO A 264 24.99 -5.46 -15.75
N ILE A 265 25.78 -6.28 -15.04
CA ILE A 265 25.95 -6.16 -13.58
C ILE A 265 24.58 -6.26 -12.87
N SER A 266 23.81 -7.32 -13.15
CA SER A 266 22.48 -7.57 -12.57
C SER A 266 22.37 -7.31 -11.05
N PRO A 267 23.38 -7.68 -10.21
CA PRO A 267 23.33 -7.39 -8.77
C PRO A 267 23.17 -5.90 -8.43
N LEU A 268 23.82 -4.98 -9.18
CA LEU A 268 23.74 -3.54 -8.93
C LEU A 268 22.29 -3.04 -9.08
N TRP A 269 21.62 -3.43 -10.15
CA TRP A 269 20.25 -3.02 -10.45
C TRP A 269 19.24 -3.63 -9.49
N ALA A 270 19.48 -4.87 -9.06
CA ALA A 270 18.67 -5.53 -8.04
C ALA A 270 18.79 -4.83 -6.67
N VAL A 271 20.03 -4.50 -6.24
CA VAL A 271 20.27 -3.75 -4.99
C VAL A 271 19.56 -2.41 -5.02
N LEU A 272 19.73 -1.61 -6.08
CA LEU A 272 19.07 -0.30 -6.19
C LEU A 272 17.54 -0.41 -6.11
N PHE A 273 16.96 -1.42 -6.77
CA PHE A 273 15.51 -1.61 -6.80
C PHE A 273 14.94 -2.09 -5.47
N PHE A 274 15.52 -3.13 -4.85
CA PHE A 274 15.02 -3.63 -3.59
C PHE A 274 15.27 -2.65 -2.44
N LEU A 275 16.37 -1.91 -2.47
CA LEU A 275 16.59 -0.80 -1.54
C LEU A 275 15.55 0.31 -1.73
N MET A 276 15.20 0.66 -2.98
CA MET A 276 14.11 1.60 -3.28
C MET A 276 12.76 1.11 -2.73
N ILE A 277 12.39 -0.17 -2.93
CA ILE A 277 11.16 -0.75 -2.38
C ILE A 277 11.16 -0.66 -0.85
N ILE A 278 12.28 -0.97 -0.20
CA ILE A 278 12.40 -0.91 1.26
C ILE A 278 12.14 0.53 1.75
N MET A 279 12.75 1.53 1.12
CA MET A 279 12.57 2.92 1.53
C MET A 279 11.14 3.41 1.30
N LEU A 280 10.54 3.13 0.14
CA LEU A 280 9.15 3.47 -0.16
C LEU A 280 8.16 2.82 0.81
N GLY A 281 8.39 1.54 1.14
CA GLY A 281 7.52 0.81 2.05
C GLY A 281 7.67 1.25 3.50
N LEU A 282 8.89 1.60 3.94
CA LEU A 282 9.14 2.10 5.29
C LEU A 282 8.42 3.43 5.55
N ASP A 283 8.50 4.38 4.62
CA ASP A 283 7.83 5.68 4.78
C ASP A 283 6.31 5.54 4.90
N SER A 284 5.73 4.68 4.07
CA SER A 284 4.30 4.36 4.12
C SER A 284 3.91 3.76 5.47
N GLN A 285 4.72 2.81 5.97
CA GLN A 285 4.53 2.17 7.27
C GLN A 285 4.66 3.14 8.43
N PHE A 286 5.63 4.07 8.41
CA PHE A 286 5.79 5.06 9.48
C PHE A 286 4.53 5.93 9.61
N CYS A 287 3.97 6.35 8.47
CA CYS A 287 2.79 7.19 8.42
C CYS A 287 1.55 6.49 8.99
N THR A 288 1.29 5.24 8.57
CA THR A 288 0.13 4.46 9.03
C THR A 288 0.28 4.03 10.50
N MET A 289 1.49 3.69 10.94
CA MET A 289 1.78 3.42 12.34
C MET A 289 1.60 4.66 13.22
N GLU A 290 2.12 5.82 12.82
CA GLU A 290 1.96 7.06 13.58
C GLU A 290 0.47 7.44 13.71
N GLY A 291 -0.32 7.28 12.63
CA GLY A 291 -1.77 7.46 12.67
C GLY A 291 -2.46 6.59 13.72
N PHE A 292 -2.14 5.30 13.73
CA PHE A 292 -2.69 4.34 14.70
C PHE A 292 -2.26 4.67 16.14
N PHE A 293 -0.97 4.88 16.38
CA PHE A 293 -0.44 5.10 17.73
C PHE A 293 -0.92 6.43 18.31
N THR A 294 -0.94 7.50 17.52
CA THR A 294 -1.44 8.80 17.96
C THR A 294 -2.91 8.73 18.36
N ALA A 295 -3.75 8.06 17.57
CA ALA A 295 -5.16 7.87 17.91
C ALA A 295 -5.35 7.15 19.26
N VAL A 296 -4.64 6.04 19.50
CA VAL A 296 -4.79 5.28 20.75
C VAL A 296 -4.19 6.02 21.95
N ILE A 297 -3.06 6.70 21.78
CA ILE A 297 -2.40 7.47 22.85
C ILE A 297 -3.23 8.69 23.24
N ASP A 298 -3.87 9.35 22.29
CA ASP A 298 -4.70 10.53 22.56
C ASP A 298 -6.06 10.16 23.19
N GLU A 299 -6.57 8.95 22.96
CA GLU A 299 -7.75 8.43 23.66
C GLU A 299 -7.45 8.10 25.13
N PHE A 300 -6.26 7.54 25.43
CA PHE A 300 -5.84 7.18 26.79
C PHE A 300 -4.56 7.90 27.25
N PRO A 301 -4.58 9.25 27.32
CA PRO A 301 -3.36 10.05 27.44
C PRO A 301 -2.68 9.89 28.80
N ARG A 302 -3.44 9.70 29.88
CA ARG A 302 -2.90 9.56 31.24
C ARG A 302 -2.16 8.23 31.43
N LEU A 303 -2.62 7.17 30.76
CA LEU A 303 -2.06 5.82 30.88
C LEU A 303 -0.89 5.60 29.92
N LEU A 304 -1.05 6.01 28.66
CA LEU A 304 -0.13 5.64 27.58
C LEU A 304 0.98 6.64 27.31
N ARG A 305 0.75 7.96 27.47
CA ARG A 305 1.80 8.97 27.18
C ARG A 305 3.08 8.78 28.01
N PRO A 306 3.03 8.50 29.34
CA PRO A 306 4.25 8.29 30.12
C PRO A 306 5.06 7.06 29.68
N HIS A 307 4.39 6.07 29.09
CA HIS A 307 4.98 4.79 28.68
C HIS A 307 4.92 4.60 27.16
N LYS A 308 4.90 5.68 26.37
CA LYS A 308 4.71 5.64 24.90
C LYS A 308 5.64 4.64 24.22
N GLU A 309 6.93 4.67 24.56
CA GLU A 309 7.95 3.81 23.96
C GLU A 309 7.67 2.31 24.23
N LEU A 310 7.30 1.97 25.47
CA LEU A 310 6.94 0.60 25.85
C LEU A 310 5.64 0.13 25.20
N PHE A 311 4.65 1.03 25.09
CA PHE A 311 3.39 0.72 24.41
C PHE A 311 3.61 0.42 22.92
N ILE A 312 4.40 1.25 22.22
CA ILE A 312 4.74 1.00 20.81
C ILE A 312 5.48 -0.33 20.67
N LEU A 313 6.47 -0.60 21.52
CA LEU A 313 7.21 -1.86 21.51
C LEU A 313 6.28 -3.07 21.67
N PHE A 314 5.37 -3.02 22.63
CA PHE A 314 4.40 -4.08 22.88
C PHE A 314 3.51 -4.35 21.65
N VAL A 315 2.99 -3.30 21.02
CA VAL A 315 2.17 -3.45 19.81
C VAL A 315 3.00 -3.99 18.64
N CYS A 316 4.25 -3.55 18.46
CA CYS A 316 5.15 -4.10 17.44
C CYS A 316 5.41 -5.60 17.66
N ILE A 317 5.60 -6.04 18.91
CA ILE A 317 5.77 -7.47 19.24
C ILE A 317 4.53 -8.27 18.89
N ILE A 318 3.33 -7.81 19.29
CA ILE A 318 2.07 -8.47 18.92
C ILE A 318 1.91 -8.53 17.40
N SER A 319 2.20 -7.42 16.71
CA SER A 319 2.05 -7.33 15.26
C SER A 319 3.03 -8.23 14.52
N TYR A 320 4.26 -8.38 15.04
CA TYR A 320 5.24 -9.36 14.56
C TYR A 320 4.71 -10.80 14.73
N LEU A 321 4.21 -11.15 15.92
CA LEU A 321 3.69 -12.49 16.19
C LEU A 321 2.49 -12.85 15.30
N ILE A 322 1.58 -11.92 15.06
CA ILE A 322 0.49 -12.09 14.10
C ILE A 322 1.06 -12.21 12.69
N GLY A 323 2.03 -11.35 12.33
CA GLY A 323 2.67 -11.33 11.02
C GLY A 323 3.39 -12.63 10.65
N LEU A 324 3.73 -13.48 11.62
CA LEU A 324 4.32 -14.81 11.36
C LEU A 324 3.43 -15.68 10.46
N ILE A 325 2.10 -15.50 10.48
CA ILE A 325 1.18 -16.24 9.61
C ILE A 325 1.43 -15.97 8.12
N PHE A 326 2.04 -14.84 7.76
CA PHE A 326 2.31 -14.47 6.37
C PHE A 326 3.67 -14.97 5.86
N VAL A 327 4.52 -15.46 6.76
CA VAL A 327 5.87 -15.97 6.46
C VAL A 327 6.00 -17.48 6.73
N VAL A 328 4.87 -18.18 6.79
CA VAL A 328 4.83 -19.65 6.63
C VAL A 328 4.74 -20.01 5.15
N ASP A 329 4.93 -21.28 4.81
CA ASP A 329 4.84 -21.80 3.44
C ASP A 329 3.49 -21.45 2.77
N GLY A 330 2.37 -21.54 3.50
CA GLY A 330 1.04 -21.10 3.03
C GLY A 330 0.77 -19.59 3.17
N GLY A 331 1.76 -18.81 3.60
CA GLY A 331 1.61 -17.42 4.02
C GLY A 331 1.19 -16.46 2.92
N MET A 332 1.54 -16.74 1.65
CA MET A 332 1.13 -15.92 0.51
C MET A 332 -0.40 -15.90 0.33
N TYR A 333 -1.09 -17.01 0.60
CA TYR A 333 -2.56 -17.06 0.52
C TYR A 333 -3.21 -16.21 1.61
N TRP A 334 -2.65 -16.24 2.83
CA TRP A 334 -3.08 -15.41 3.94
C TRP A 334 -2.80 -13.93 3.68
N PHE A 335 -1.62 -13.61 3.15
CA PHE A 335 -1.26 -12.24 2.76
C PHE A 335 -2.27 -11.67 1.77
N GLN A 336 -2.58 -12.41 0.70
CA GLN A 336 -3.54 -11.99 -0.32
C GLN A 336 -4.96 -11.84 0.23
N LEU A 337 -5.37 -12.68 1.19
CA LEU A 337 -6.66 -12.53 1.86
C LEU A 337 -6.73 -11.23 2.68
N PHE A 338 -5.69 -10.91 3.45
CA PHE A 338 -5.63 -9.68 4.23
C PHE A 338 -5.57 -8.44 3.33
N ASP A 339 -4.75 -8.48 2.28
CA ASP A 339 -4.63 -7.40 1.31
C ASP A 339 -5.97 -7.11 0.61
N SER A 340 -6.70 -8.18 0.25
CA SER A 340 -7.97 -8.03 -0.47
C SER A 340 -9.16 -7.67 0.41
N TYR A 341 -9.17 -8.05 1.69
CA TYR A 341 -10.34 -7.88 2.57
C TYR A 341 -10.10 -6.99 3.80
N ALA A 342 -8.98 -7.14 4.51
CA ALA A 342 -8.76 -6.46 5.80
C ALA A 342 -8.54 -4.95 5.63
N SER A 343 -7.93 -4.56 4.51
CA SER A 343 -7.78 -3.16 4.09
C SER A 343 -8.28 -3.02 2.64
N SER A 344 -9.51 -3.48 2.38
CA SER A 344 -10.11 -3.47 1.05
C SER A 344 -10.61 -2.09 0.64
N GLY A 345 -10.72 -1.86 -0.68
CA GLY A 345 -11.23 -0.60 -1.23
C GLY A 345 -12.62 -0.26 -0.73
N PHE A 346 -13.51 -1.26 -0.65
CA PHE A 346 -14.87 -1.03 -0.15
C PHE A 346 -14.89 -0.68 1.34
N ALA A 347 -14.06 -1.31 2.18
CA ALA A 347 -14.00 -0.96 3.60
C ALA A 347 -13.44 0.46 3.79
N LEU A 348 -12.44 0.86 2.98
CA LEU A 348 -11.88 2.21 3.01
C LEU A 348 -12.92 3.25 2.61
N LEU A 349 -13.61 3.03 1.49
CA LEU A 349 -14.66 3.91 0.98
C LEU A 349 -15.82 4.06 1.99
N TYR A 350 -16.17 2.96 2.67
CA TYR A 350 -17.17 2.98 3.75
C TYR A 350 -16.74 3.89 4.90
N LEU A 351 -15.49 3.77 5.37
CA LEU A 351 -14.97 4.62 6.45
C LEU A 351 -14.94 6.09 6.04
N VAL A 352 -14.38 6.39 4.85
CA VAL A 352 -14.27 7.77 4.36
C VAL A 352 -15.65 8.40 4.10
N PHE A 353 -16.64 7.61 3.65
CA PHE A 353 -18.01 8.08 3.52
C PHE A 353 -18.55 8.61 4.85
N PHE A 354 -18.45 7.82 5.92
CA PHE A 354 -18.92 8.25 7.25
C PHE A 354 -18.10 9.41 7.81
N GLU A 355 -16.79 9.45 7.57
CA GLU A 355 -15.93 10.55 7.98
C GLU A 355 -16.36 11.88 7.34
N VAL A 356 -16.57 11.90 6.03
CA VAL A 356 -16.99 13.13 5.31
C VAL A 356 -18.42 13.51 5.67
N VAL A 357 -19.33 12.55 5.87
CA VAL A 357 -20.70 12.83 6.35
C VAL A 357 -20.68 13.43 7.75
N ALA A 358 -19.86 12.91 8.67
CA ALA A 358 -19.72 13.45 10.01
C ALA A 358 -19.23 14.91 10.00
N ILE A 359 -18.21 15.23 9.20
CA ILE A 359 -17.66 16.58 9.09
C ILE A 359 -18.62 17.54 8.34
N SER A 360 -19.14 17.10 7.21
CA SER A 360 -19.85 18.00 6.28
C SER A 360 -21.31 18.20 6.63
N TRP A 361 -21.99 17.16 7.14
CA TRP A 361 -23.42 17.20 7.44
C TRP A 361 -23.70 17.31 8.94
N SER A 362 -22.97 16.56 9.78
CA SER A 362 -23.18 16.59 11.24
C SER A 362 -22.57 17.83 11.89
N TYR A 363 -21.25 18.02 11.76
CA TYR A 363 -20.56 19.22 12.25
C TYR A 363 -20.99 20.46 11.45
N GLY A 364 -21.07 20.31 10.12
CA GLY A 364 -21.62 21.27 9.19
C GLY A 364 -20.54 21.93 8.33
N VAL A 365 -20.69 21.83 7.01
CA VAL A 365 -19.69 22.30 6.02
C VAL A 365 -19.37 23.79 6.15
N ASN A 366 -20.33 24.63 6.52
CA ASN A 366 -20.09 26.07 6.68
C ASN A 366 -19.20 26.37 7.89
N ARG A 367 -19.34 25.61 8.99
CA ARG A 367 -18.49 25.76 10.17
C ARG A 367 -17.08 25.24 9.90
N TYR A 368 -16.99 24.06 9.29
CA TYR A 368 -15.70 23.49 8.89
C TYR A 368 -14.92 24.45 7.99
N TYR A 369 -15.62 25.04 7.02
CA TYR A 369 -15.04 26.03 6.13
C TYR A 369 -14.64 27.32 6.87
N ALA A 370 -15.45 27.83 7.81
CA ALA A 370 -15.08 29.00 8.62
C ALA A 370 -13.83 28.75 9.47
N ASN A 371 -13.65 27.55 10.02
CA ASN A 371 -12.42 27.18 10.74
C ASN A 371 -11.21 27.21 9.81
N LEU A 372 -11.36 26.76 8.56
CA LEU A 372 -10.28 26.85 7.57
C LEU A 372 -9.96 28.30 7.20
N GLU A 373 -10.97 29.17 7.11
CA GLU A 373 -10.74 30.60 6.88
C GLU A 373 -9.98 31.26 8.04
N ASP A 374 -10.30 30.89 9.28
CA ASP A 374 -9.59 31.35 10.48
C ASP A 374 -8.12 30.86 10.50
N MET A 375 -7.89 29.57 10.20
CA MET A 375 -6.55 28.99 10.14
C MET A 375 -5.69 29.58 9.00
N LEU A 376 -6.28 29.85 7.84
CA LEU A 376 -5.55 30.32 6.65
C LEU A 376 -5.46 31.85 6.55
N GLY A 377 -6.29 32.58 7.30
CA GLY A 377 -6.42 34.03 7.21
C GLY A 377 -7.04 34.52 5.89
N GLY A 378 -7.75 33.66 5.17
CA GLY A 378 -8.30 33.97 3.85
C GLY A 378 -9.37 32.99 3.38
N THR A 379 -10.24 33.46 2.47
CA THR A 379 -11.36 32.67 1.94
C THR A 379 -10.90 31.68 0.86
N LEU A 380 -11.46 30.48 0.87
CA LEU A 380 -11.19 29.44 -0.14
C LEU A 380 -12.26 29.46 -1.25
N CYS A 381 -12.00 28.76 -2.36
CA CYS A 381 -13.02 28.62 -3.40
C CYS A 381 -14.22 27.79 -2.89
N ILE A 382 -15.45 28.19 -3.25
CA ILE A 382 -16.68 27.47 -2.92
C ILE A 382 -16.70 26.02 -3.44
N TRP A 383 -15.90 25.74 -4.47
CA TRP A 383 -15.67 24.39 -4.99
C TRP A 383 -15.38 23.37 -3.87
N TRP A 384 -14.57 23.73 -2.87
CA TRP A 384 -14.25 22.83 -1.76
C TRP A 384 -15.47 22.47 -0.92
N LYS A 385 -16.37 23.43 -0.68
CA LYS A 385 -17.64 23.16 0.01
C LYS A 385 -18.50 22.17 -0.80
N CYS A 386 -18.57 22.34 -2.12
CA CYS A 386 -19.30 21.42 -2.99
C CYS A 386 -18.68 20.01 -2.99
N CYS A 387 -17.35 19.92 -2.97
CA CYS A 387 -16.63 18.66 -2.86
C CYS A 387 -17.00 17.91 -1.59
N TRP A 388 -16.90 18.55 -0.43
CA TRP A 388 -17.18 17.91 0.86
C TRP A 388 -18.67 17.59 1.05
N PHE A 389 -19.56 18.49 0.62
CA PHE A 389 -21.00 18.33 0.86
C PHE A 389 -21.67 17.37 -0.12
N VAL A 390 -21.26 17.34 -1.40
CA VAL A 390 -21.93 16.60 -2.47
C VAL A 390 -21.02 15.57 -3.13
N PHE A 391 -19.91 16.00 -3.73
CA PHE A 391 -19.16 15.12 -4.64
C PHE A 391 -18.48 13.96 -3.93
N THR A 392 -17.75 14.21 -2.84
CA THR A 392 -17.03 13.17 -2.12
C THR A 392 -17.98 12.14 -1.48
N PRO A 393 -19.04 12.51 -0.75
CA PRO A 393 -20.00 11.52 -0.23
C PRO A 393 -20.65 10.69 -1.34
N THR A 394 -21.06 11.33 -2.44
CA THR A 394 -21.71 10.65 -3.57
C THR A 394 -20.75 9.68 -4.25
N LEU A 395 -19.49 10.09 -4.46
CA LEU A 395 -18.46 9.25 -5.06
C LEU A 395 -18.10 8.07 -4.16
N CYS A 396 -17.85 8.31 -2.86
CA CYS A 396 -17.55 7.24 -1.91
C CYS A 396 -18.70 6.22 -1.83
N PHE A 397 -19.95 6.70 -1.68
CA PHE A 397 -21.11 5.82 -1.62
C PHE A 397 -21.36 5.09 -2.93
N GLY A 398 -21.28 5.78 -4.07
CA GLY A 398 -21.45 5.19 -5.39
C GLY A 398 -20.43 4.08 -5.66
N VAL A 399 -19.14 4.38 -5.51
CA VAL A 399 -18.05 3.41 -5.75
C VAL A 399 -18.12 2.26 -4.74
N PHE A 400 -18.52 2.51 -3.49
CA PHE A 400 -18.78 1.46 -2.51
C PHE A 400 -19.87 0.49 -2.98
N ILE A 401 -21.02 0.99 -3.41
CA ILE A 401 -22.12 0.16 -3.92
C ILE A 401 -21.69 -0.60 -5.18
N PHE A 402 -21.00 0.05 -6.12
CA PHE A 402 -20.47 -0.62 -7.31
C PHE A 402 -19.50 -1.75 -6.96
N SER A 403 -18.57 -1.51 -6.02
CA SER A 403 -17.61 -2.50 -5.55
C SER A 403 -18.30 -3.73 -4.92
N LEU A 404 -19.43 -3.52 -4.22
CA LEU A 404 -20.23 -4.61 -3.66
C LEU A 404 -20.98 -5.39 -4.75
N VAL A 405 -21.55 -4.70 -5.74
CA VAL A 405 -22.30 -5.34 -6.83
C VAL A 405 -21.38 -6.12 -7.77
N GLN A 406 -20.20 -5.59 -8.07
CA GLN A 406 -19.21 -6.22 -8.95
C GLN A 406 -18.23 -7.12 -8.19
N TYR A 407 -18.52 -7.43 -6.93
CA TYR A 407 -17.68 -8.30 -6.11
C TYR A 407 -17.45 -9.65 -6.80
N LYS A 408 -16.18 -10.03 -6.88
CA LYS A 408 -15.75 -11.35 -7.34
C LYS A 408 -14.99 -12.03 -6.21
N PRO A 409 -15.21 -13.34 -5.98
CA PRO A 409 -14.40 -14.10 -5.05
C PRO A 409 -12.91 -13.96 -5.36
N LEU A 410 -12.12 -13.85 -4.29
CA LEU A 410 -10.67 -13.74 -4.40
C LEU A 410 -10.10 -14.97 -5.11
N LYS A 411 -9.20 -14.72 -6.06
CA LYS A 411 -8.37 -15.73 -6.71
C LYS A 411 -6.92 -15.28 -6.67
N TYR A 412 -6.01 -16.22 -6.49
CA TYR A 412 -4.58 -15.94 -6.57
C TYR A 412 -3.98 -16.86 -7.63
N MET A 413 -3.55 -16.30 -8.76
CA MET A 413 -3.16 -17.07 -9.95
C MET A 413 -4.30 -18.05 -10.35
N ASP A 414 -4.00 -19.35 -10.43
CA ASP A 414 -4.98 -20.40 -10.74
C ASP A 414 -5.67 -20.98 -9.49
N TYR A 415 -5.37 -20.45 -8.29
CA TYR A 415 -5.94 -20.93 -7.03
C TYR A 415 -7.25 -20.19 -6.68
N GLU A 416 -8.30 -20.97 -6.43
CA GLU A 416 -9.58 -20.48 -5.92
C GLU A 416 -9.67 -20.68 -4.41
N TYR A 417 -10.05 -19.62 -3.70
CA TYR A 417 -10.16 -19.66 -2.24
C TYR A 417 -11.38 -20.47 -1.79
N PRO A 418 -11.23 -21.34 -0.78
CA PRO A 418 -12.34 -22.10 -0.22
C PRO A 418 -13.35 -21.16 0.46
N TRP A 419 -14.60 -21.63 0.59
CA TRP A 419 -15.70 -20.86 1.17
C TRP A 419 -15.38 -20.31 2.58
N TRP A 420 -14.70 -21.09 3.40
CA TRP A 420 -14.31 -20.68 4.76
C TRP A 420 -13.26 -19.57 4.73
N GLY A 421 -12.35 -19.55 3.74
CA GLY A 421 -11.38 -18.49 3.55
C GLY A 421 -12.05 -17.17 3.17
N GLN A 422 -13.06 -17.23 2.31
CA GLN A 422 -13.89 -16.06 1.97
C GLN A 422 -14.66 -15.55 3.17
N MET A 423 -15.20 -16.43 4.02
CA MET A 423 -15.85 -16.04 5.27
C MET A 423 -14.90 -15.31 6.23
N ILE A 424 -13.66 -15.80 6.38
CA ILE A 424 -12.63 -15.10 7.17
C ILE A 424 -12.35 -13.73 6.56
N GLY A 425 -12.23 -13.64 5.23
CA GLY A 425 -12.08 -12.36 4.52
C GLY A 425 -13.18 -11.37 4.88
N TRP A 426 -14.45 -11.79 4.78
CA TRP A 426 -15.58 -10.93 5.16
C TRP A 426 -15.56 -10.54 6.65
N PHE A 427 -15.16 -11.44 7.55
CA PHE A 427 -14.98 -11.11 8.95
C PHE A 427 -13.90 -10.05 9.16
N LEU A 428 -12.78 -10.15 8.44
CA LEU A 428 -11.71 -9.15 8.48
C LEU A 428 -12.20 -7.77 8.01
N ALA A 429 -12.94 -7.71 6.90
CA ALA A 429 -13.50 -6.46 6.40
C ALA A 429 -14.49 -5.84 7.42
N LEU A 430 -15.44 -6.66 7.89
CA LEU A 430 -16.47 -6.28 8.86
C LEU A 430 -15.87 -5.87 10.21
N SER A 431 -14.71 -6.40 10.61
CA SER A 431 -14.04 -6.05 11.86
C SER A 431 -13.76 -4.55 11.99
N SER A 432 -13.59 -3.84 10.87
CA SER A 432 -13.41 -2.39 10.84
C SER A 432 -14.70 -1.64 10.55
N MET A 433 -15.53 -2.14 9.64
CA MET A 433 -16.76 -1.48 9.22
C MET A 433 -17.82 -1.47 10.32
N LEU A 434 -17.93 -2.55 11.09
CA LEU A 434 -18.94 -2.68 12.15
C LEU A 434 -18.64 -1.80 13.37
N CYS A 435 -17.41 -1.30 13.55
CA CYS A 435 -17.07 -0.40 14.65
C CYS A 435 -17.97 0.85 14.66
N ILE A 436 -18.28 1.42 13.49
CA ILE A 436 -19.13 2.60 13.36
C ILE A 436 -20.57 2.34 13.86
N PRO A 437 -21.34 1.41 13.27
CA PRO A 437 -22.72 1.15 13.70
C PRO A 437 -22.80 0.55 15.11
N VAL A 438 -21.87 -0.33 15.50
CA VAL A 438 -21.87 -0.90 16.85
C VAL A 438 -21.64 0.18 17.91
N TYR A 439 -20.69 1.08 17.69
CA TYR A 439 -20.45 2.19 18.61
C TYR A 439 -21.61 3.19 18.64
N ALA A 440 -22.23 3.47 17.47
CA ALA A 440 -23.43 4.30 17.39
C ALA A 440 -24.61 3.72 18.20
N ILE A 441 -24.81 2.40 18.14
CA ILE A 441 -25.82 1.70 18.94
C ILE A 441 -25.48 1.76 20.44
N TYR A 442 -24.22 1.48 20.80
CA TYR A 442 -23.75 1.52 22.18
C TYR A 442 -23.96 2.90 22.81
N ILE A 443 -23.54 3.98 22.15
CA ILE A 443 -23.66 5.33 22.68
C ILE A 443 -25.12 5.80 22.74
N TYR A 444 -25.96 5.37 21.79
CA TYR A 444 -27.39 5.64 21.81
C TYR A 444 -28.10 5.04 23.04
N PHE A 445 -27.72 3.83 23.45
CA PHE A 445 -28.32 3.19 24.63
C PHE A 445 -27.79 3.75 25.96
N ASN A 446 -26.57 4.30 25.99
CA ASN A 446 -26.00 4.90 27.19
C ASN A 446 -26.36 6.38 27.38
N THR A 447 -26.86 7.06 26.33
CA THR A 447 -27.26 8.46 26.41
C THR A 447 -28.66 8.56 27.02
N PRO A 448 -28.84 9.24 28.16
CA PRO A 448 -30.15 9.44 28.77
C PRO A 448 -31.01 10.40 27.93
N GLY A 449 -32.34 10.34 28.10
CA GLY A 449 -33.29 11.20 27.40
C GLY A 449 -34.22 10.43 26.44
N ASP A 450 -35.14 11.16 25.81
CA ASP A 450 -36.02 10.64 24.78
C ASP A 450 -35.33 10.51 23.40
N PHE A 451 -36.00 9.95 22.40
CA PHE A 451 -35.41 9.78 21.06
C PHE A 451 -34.90 11.09 20.46
N SER A 452 -35.67 12.18 20.56
CA SER A 452 -35.32 13.47 19.96
C SER A 452 -34.13 14.12 20.69
N GLU A 453 -34.11 14.05 22.02
CA GLU A 453 -33.01 14.52 22.86
C GLU A 453 -31.72 13.77 22.57
N ARG A 454 -31.76 12.43 22.54
CA ARG A 454 -30.60 11.59 22.22
C ARG A 454 -30.05 11.93 20.84
N MET A 455 -30.90 12.00 19.82
CA MET A 455 -30.46 12.31 18.46
C MET A 455 -29.86 13.73 18.35
N LYS A 456 -30.40 14.72 19.07
CA LYS A 456 -29.83 16.07 19.12
C LYS A 456 -28.45 16.07 19.77
N VAL A 457 -28.28 15.39 20.90
CA VAL A 457 -27.00 15.33 21.63
C VAL A 457 -25.94 14.56 20.83
N LEU A 458 -26.32 13.47 20.16
CA LEU A 458 -25.36 12.61 19.46
C LEU A 458 -24.94 13.14 18.08
N LEU A 459 -25.85 13.79 17.35
CA LEU A 459 -25.55 14.32 16.01
C LEU A 459 -25.01 15.75 16.04
N ARG A 460 -25.20 16.49 17.14
CA ARG A 460 -24.69 17.86 17.26
C ARG A 460 -23.53 17.89 18.23
N PRO A 461 -22.32 18.21 17.76
CA PRO A 461 -21.17 18.33 18.64
C PRO A 461 -21.36 19.50 19.62
N ASP A 462 -20.73 19.39 20.79
CA ASP A 462 -20.68 20.48 21.76
C ASP A 462 -19.77 21.59 21.24
N MET A 463 -20.42 22.62 20.68
CA MET A 463 -19.72 23.76 20.09
C MET A 463 -18.91 24.55 21.12
N THR A 464 -19.34 24.59 22.38
CA THR A 464 -18.65 25.37 23.41
C THR A 464 -17.29 24.76 23.74
N GLN A 465 -17.23 23.43 23.81
CA GLN A 465 -15.99 22.70 24.01
C GLN A 465 -15.05 22.88 22.81
N ILE A 466 -15.56 22.70 21.58
CA ILE A 466 -14.74 22.77 20.36
C ILE A 466 -14.15 24.18 20.18
N GLU A 467 -14.95 25.22 20.34
CA GLU A 467 -14.48 26.61 20.22
C GLU A 467 -13.45 26.95 21.32
N ALA A 468 -13.63 26.43 22.53
CA ALA A 468 -12.67 26.59 23.61
C ALA A 468 -11.32 25.91 23.28
N GLU A 469 -11.35 24.69 22.74
CA GLU A 469 -10.15 23.96 22.33
C GLU A 469 -9.41 24.66 21.19
N ILE A 470 -10.13 25.13 20.17
CA ILE A 470 -9.57 25.92 19.06
C ILE A 470 -8.88 27.17 19.60
N ARG A 471 -9.57 27.93 20.45
CA ARG A 471 -9.03 29.16 21.04
C ARG A 471 -7.82 28.90 21.93
N GLN A 472 -7.85 27.86 22.77
CA GLN A 472 -6.71 27.49 23.60
C GLN A 472 -5.49 27.14 22.76
N ARG A 473 -5.69 26.41 21.65
CA ARG A 473 -4.60 26.05 20.75
C ARG A 473 -3.99 27.27 20.08
N ALA A 474 -4.83 28.17 19.54
CA ALA A 474 -4.39 29.42 18.95
C ALA A 474 -3.58 30.27 19.95
N LEU A 475 -4.06 30.41 21.19
CA LEU A 475 -3.37 31.16 22.25
C LEU A 475 -2.04 30.53 22.68
N LYS A 476 -2.00 29.20 22.80
CA LYS A 476 -0.79 28.46 23.17
C LYS A 476 0.32 28.65 22.14
N GLU A 477 -0.04 28.73 20.87
CA GLU A 477 0.91 28.93 19.77
C GLU A 477 1.32 30.39 19.59
N SER A 478 0.46 31.36 19.94
CA SER A 478 0.79 32.79 19.91
C SER A 478 1.68 33.24 21.08
N GLY A 479 2.08 32.33 21.98
CA GLY A 479 2.93 32.63 23.13
C GLY A 479 2.25 33.43 24.24
N LEU A 480 0.92 33.62 24.17
CA LEU A 480 0.13 34.27 25.22
C LEU A 480 -0.34 33.20 26.21
N THR A 481 0.51 32.88 27.19
CA THR A 481 0.16 32.00 28.31
C THR A 481 -1.06 32.53 29.07
N THR A 482 -2.13 31.73 29.05
CA THR A 482 -3.19 31.57 30.07
C THR A 482 -3.42 32.75 31.02
N VAL A 483 -4.45 33.54 30.74
CA VAL A 483 -5.19 34.24 31.80
C VAL A 483 -5.99 33.16 32.54
N THR A 484 -5.62 32.89 33.78
CA THR A 484 -6.38 32.07 34.74
C THR A 484 -7.83 32.59 34.86
N PRO A 485 -8.86 31.73 34.87
CA PRO A 485 -10.18 32.17 35.29
C PRO A 485 -10.19 32.33 36.82
N VAL A 486 -10.63 33.51 37.28
CA VAL A 486 -11.00 33.78 38.67
C VAL A 486 -12.43 33.31 38.89
#